data_AF-A0A2N2W200-F1
#
_entry.id   AF-A0A2N2W200-F1
#
_cell.length_a   1.000
_cell.length_b   1.000
_cell.length_c   1.000
_cell.angle_alpha   90.00
_cell.angle_beta   90.00
_cell.angle_gamma   90.00
#
_symmetry.space_group_name_H-M   'P 1'
#
loop_
_entity.id
_entity.type
_entity.pdbx_description
1 polymer ?
#
loop_
_entity_poly.entity_id
_entity_poly.type
_entity_poly.pdbx_seq_one_letter_code
_entity_poly.pdbx_strand_id
1 'polypeptide(L)'
;MISEGILLKQLGILLISSVKFLIAAPASYLFGYSYLHTLINTTSGGLLGVLFFFFLSRAIFRLYRRIAPAVSNNFRKMIGLPVLSDDEIKYNRGRKRIFTRKNRLIIKIRRTYGLPGIIILTPVLLSIPIGTFLAIKYYSSRKNLLAWLSLSVIAWALVLTTVVELF
;
A
#
# COMPACT_ATOMS: atom_id res chain seq x y z
N MET A 1 10.65 -31.37 14.22
CA MET A 1 11.39 -31.31 12.94
C MET A 1 10.48 -31.19 11.71
N ILE A 2 9.64 -32.18 11.34
CA ILE A 2 8.78 -32.08 10.12
C ILE A 2 7.71 -30.99 10.25
N SER A 3 7.07 -30.86 11.42
CA SER A 3 6.06 -29.83 11.68
C SER A 3 6.63 -28.40 11.71
N GLU A 4 7.84 -28.24 12.25
CA GLU A 4 8.52 -26.93 12.34
C GLU A 4 8.85 -26.37 10.95
N GLY A 5 9.26 -27.23 10.01
CA GLY A 5 9.52 -26.83 8.62
C GLY A 5 8.27 -26.35 7.89
N ILE A 6 7.10 -26.94 8.18
CA ILE A 6 5.82 -26.52 7.60
C ILE A 6 5.38 -25.16 8.16
N LEU A 7 5.52 -24.95 9.46
CA LEU A 7 5.19 -23.68 10.12
C LEU A 7 6.07 -22.53 9.60
N LEU A 8 7.37 -22.76 9.43
CA LEU A 8 8.29 -21.76 8.90
C LEU A 8 7.94 -21.36 7.45
N LYS A 9 7.55 -22.32 6.60
CA LYS A 9 7.09 -22.03 5.23
C LYS A 9 5.81 -21.20 5.23
N GLN A 10 4.83 -21.52 6.08
CA GLN A 10 3.60 -20.74 6.23
C GLN A 10 3.88 -19.31 6.66
N LEU A 11 4.69 -19.13 7.71
CA LEU A 11 5.13 -17.81 8.18
C LEU A 11 5.88 -17.03 7.10
N GLY A 12 6.74 -17.70 6.33
CA GLY A 12 7.44 -17.12 5.20
C GLY A 12 6.49 -16.55 4.15
N ILE A 13 5.46 -17.31 3.75
CA ILE A 13 4.44 -16.86 2.80
C ILE A 13 3.60 -15.70 3.37
N LEU A 14 3.24 -15.74 4.66
CA LEU A 14 2.55 -14.62 5.32
C LEU A 14 3.37 -13.33 5.28
N LEU A 15 4.68 -13.41 5.54
CA LEU A 15 5.57 -12.26 5.48
C LEU A 15 5.77 -11.79 4.03
N ILE A 16 5.98 -12.70 3.08
CA ILE A 16 6.13 -12.37 1.66
C ILE A 16 4.85 -11.71 1.13
N SER A 17 3.66 -12.24 1.44
CA SER A 17 2.40 -11.63 1.01
C SER A 17 2.20 -10.23 1.56
N SER A 18 2.66 -9.97 2.79
CA SER A 18 2.57 -8.63 3.41
C SER A 18 3.45 -7.57 2.72
N VAL A 19 4.58 -7.97 2.12
CA VAL A 19 5.55 -7.04 1.50
C VAL A 19 5.47 -7.07 -0.03
N LYS A 20 5.46 -8.27 -0.63
CA LYS A 20 5.42 -8.55 -2.06
C LYS A 20 4.27 -9.51 -2.37
N PHE A 21 3.06 -9.00 -2.27
CA PHE A 21 1.80 -9.71 -2.46
C PHE A 21 1.76 -10.60 -3.73
N LEU A 22 2.23 -10.09 -4.86
CA LEU A 22 2.30 -10.82 -6.13
C LEU A 22 3.10 -12.12 -6.08
N ILE A 23 4.17 -12.18 -5.27
CA ILE A 23 5.06 -13.34 -5.22
C ILE A 23 4.49 -14.43 -4.31
N ALA A 24 3.58 -14.07 -3.40
CA ALA A 24 3.12 -14.99 -2.37
C ALA A 24 2.25 -16.13 -2.91
N ALA A 25 1.38 -15.87 -3.90
CA ALA A 25 0.56 -16.92 -4.51
C ALA A 25 1.44 -17.96 -5.27
N PRO A 26 2.34 -17.56 -6.18
CA PRO A 26 3.29 -18.49 -6.80
C PRO A 26 4.16 -19.22 -5.76
N ALA A 27 4.70 -18.52 -4.76
CA ALA A 27 5.53 -19.15 -3.74
C ALA A 27 4.77 -20.19 -2.91
N SER A 28 3.51 -19.92 -2.56
CA SER A 28 2.67 -20.87 -1.82
C SER A 28 2.39 -22.13 -2.64
N TYR A 29 2.09 -21.97 -3.93
CA TYR A 29 1.91 -23.09 -4.84
C TYR A 29 3.18 -23.92 -5.00
N LEU A 30 4.34 -23.26 -5.17
CA LEU A 30 5.66 -23.93 -5.25
C LEU A 30 6.03 -24.70 -3.97
N PHE A 31 5.50 -24.30 -2.82
CA PHE A 31 5.66 -25.05 -1.57
C PHE A 31 4.68 -26.22 -1.41
N GLY A 32 3.82 -26.47 -2.41
CA GLY A 32 2.88 -27.59 -2.45
C GLY A 32 1.57 -27.35 -1.70
N TYR A 33 1.23 -26.10 -1.38
CA TYR A 33 -0.05 -25.79 -0.72
C TYR A 33 -1.22 -25.80 -1.71
N SER A 34 -2.35 -26.36 -1.30
CA SER A 34 -3.57 -26.39 -2.12
C SER A 34 -4.13 -24.99 -2.39
N TYR A 35 -5.00 -24.88 -3.40
CA TYR A 35 -5.72 -23.65 -3.75
C TYR A 35 -6.30 -22.92 -2.53
N LEU A 36 -7.06 -23.61 -1.68
CA LEU A 36 -7.70 -23.02 -0.50
C LEU A 36 -6.67 -22.54 0.53
N HIS A 37 -5.62 -23.34 0.78
CA HIS A 37 -4.55 -22.94 1.68
C HIS A 37 -3.81 -21.72 1.15
N THR A 38 -3.50 -21.68 -0.14
CA THR A 38 -2.86 -20.53 -0.79
C THR A 38 -3.74 -19.29 -0.72
N LEU A 39 -5.03 -19.40 -1.00
CA LEU A 39 -5.98 -18.28 -0.93
C LEU A 39 -6.09 -17.72 0.48
N ILE A 40 -6.27 -18.57 1.49
CA ILE A 40 -6.38 -18.16 2.89
C ILE A 40 -5.07 -17.51 3.34
N ASN A 41 -3.92 -18.09 2.98
CA ASN A 41 -2.62 -17.62 3.44
C ASN A 41 -2.24 -16.27 2.80
N THR A 42 -2.44 -16.13 1.50
CA THR A 42 -2.19 -14.87 0.77
C THR A 42 -3.16 -13.77 1.19
N THR A 43 -4.44 -14.09 1.38
CA THR A 43 -5.44 -13.11 1.86
C THR A 43 -5.12 -12.66 3.28
N SER A 44 -4.83 -13.59 4.19
CA SER A 44 -4.53 -13.28 5.59
C SER A 44 -3.25 -12.43 5.71
N GLY A 45 -2.16 -12.84 5.04
CA GLY A 45 -0.91 -12.08 5.08
C GLY A 45 -0.98 -10.75 4.34
N GLY A 46 -1.75 -10.67 3.25
CA GLY A 46 -2.05 -9.42 2.56
C GLY A 46 -2.85 -8.44 3.43
N LEU A 47 -3.91 -8.91 4.11
CA LEU A 47 -4.72 -8.10 5.03
C LEU A 47 -3.90 -7.63 6.24
N LEU A 48 -3.12 -8.53 6.85
CA LEU A 48 -2.22 -8.20 7.95
C LEU A 48 -1.16 -7.18 7.51
N GLY A 49 -0.61 -7.34 6.31
CA GLY A 49 0.31 -6.38 5.71
C GLY A 49 -0.33 -5.00 5.55
N VAL A 50 -1.53 -4.93 4.95
CA VAL A 50 -2.26 -3.67 4.81
C VAL A 50 -2.50 -3.03 6.17
N LEU A 51 -2.96 -3.78 7.16
CA LEU A 51 -3.19 -3.26 8.52
C LEU A 51 -1.88 -2.70 9.11
N PHE A 52 -0.83 -3.52 9.13
CA PHE A 52 0.48 -3.14 9.66
C PHE A 52 1.03 -1.89 8.98
N PHE A 53 1.14 -1.88 7.64
CA PHE A 53 1.68 -0.75 6.90
C PHE A 53 0.78 0.49 6.95
N PHE A 54 -0.53 0.31 7.13
CA PHE A 54 -1.47 1.41 7.29
C PHE A 54 -1.26 2.13 8.62
N PHE A 55 -1.21 1.38 9.72
CA PHE A 55 -0.96 1.94 11.04
C PHE A 55 0.47 2.47 11.16
N LEU A 56 1.45 1.76 10.60
CA LEU A 56 2.85 2.20 10.55
C LEU A 56 2.98 3.51 9.76
N SER A 57 2.39 3.60 8.57
CA SER A 57 2.42 4.83 7.77
C SER A 57 1.75 5.99 8.51
N ARG A 58 0.60 5.76 9.16
CA ARG A 58 -0.05 6.77 10.01
C ARG A 58 0.83 7.17 11.20
N ALA A 59 1.50 6.23 11.84
CA ALA A 59 2.43 6.50 12.94
C ALA A 59 3.62 7.33 12.46
N ILE A 60 4.23 6.97 11.33
CA ILE A 60 5.32 7.71 10.67
C ILE A 60 4.86 9.13 10.35
N PHE A 61 3.69 9.31 9.71
CA PHE A 61 3.18 10.64 9.40
C PHE A 61 2.84 11.47 10.64
N ARG A 62 2.43 10.84 11.76
CA ARG A 62 2.21 11.52 13.05
C ARG A 62 3.51 11.92 13.72
N LEU A 63 4.49 11.01 13.78
CA LEU A 63 5.81 11.25 14.34
C LEU A 63 6.54 12.33 13.54
N TYR A 64 6.50 12.22 12.21
CA TYR A 64 7.04 13.21 11.31
C TYR A 64 6.40 14.58 11.54
N ARG A 65 5.08 14.67 11.73
CA ARG A 65 4.42 15.95 12.09
C ARG A 65 4.91 16.54 13.41
N ARG A 66 5.21 15.70 14.41
CA ARG A 66 5.77 16.17 15.70
C ARG A 66 7.21 16.66 15.58
N ILE A 67 8.01 16.05 14.70
CA ILE A 67 9.44 16.38 14.51
C ILE A 67 9.65 17.46 13.41
N ALA A 68 8.72 17.59 12.47
CA ALA A 68 8.78 18.53 11.33
C ALA A 68 9.04 20.00 11.68
N PRO A 69 8.47 20.59 12.76
CA PRO A 69 8.84 21.96 13.14
C PRO A 69 10.27 22.08 13.68
N ALA A 70 10.83 21.02 14.28
CA ALA A 70 12.20 20.98 14.78
C ALA A 70 13.25 20.63 13.70
N VAL A 71 12.85 19.90 12.64
CA VAL A 71 13.72 19.38 11.57
C VAL A 71 13.43 20.02 10.20
N SER A 72 13.24 21.33 10.22
CA SER A 72 13.94 22.23 9.28
C SER A 72 13.24 22.69 7.98
N ASN A 73 13.40 24.00 7.76
CA ASN A 73 13.37 24.67 6.46
C ASN A 73 14.50 24.21 5.50
N ASN A 74 15.59 23.60 5.98
CA ASN A 74 16.69 23.07 5.16
C ASN A 74 16.37 21.69 4.56
N PHE A 75 15.74 20.78 5.30
CA PHE A 75 15.33 19.47 4.76
C PHE A 75 14.19 19.62 3.74
N ARG A 76 13.28 20.58 4.00
CA ARG A 76 12.28 21.07 3.04
C ARG A 76 12.90 21.53 1.70
N LYS A 77 14.02 22.25 1.74
CA LYS A 77 14.75 22.73 0.55
C LYS A 77 15.49 21.61 -0.19
N MET A 78 16.07 20.66 0.54
CA MET A 78 16.94 19.62 -0.02
C MET A 78 16.16 18.50 -0.75
N ILE A 79 14.97 18.13 -0.26
CA ILE A 79 14.20 17.00 -0.81
C ILE A 79 13.00 17.47 -1.64
N GLY A 80 12.70 18.78 -1.65
CA GLY A 80 11.60 19.36 -2.44
C GLY A 80 10.21 18.78 -2.11
N LEU A 81 10.09 18.06 -0.98
CA LEU A 81 8.86 17.41 -0.56
C LEU A 81 8.05 18.39 0.29
N PRO A 82 6.88 18.86 -0.20
CA PRO A 82 5.94 19.58 0.65
C PRO A 82 5.40 18.59 1.68
N VAL A 83 5.74 18.84 2.94
CA VAL A 83 5.18 18.18 4.12
C VAL A 83 3.75 18.65 4.27
N LEU A 84 2.84 18.03 3.52
CA LEU A 84 1.43 18.35 3.56
C LEU A 84 0.82 17.72 4.81
N SER A 85 0.92 18.45 5.92
CA SER A 85 0.06 18.27 7.09
C SER A 85 -1.39 18.38 6.63
N ASP A 86 -2.26 17.49 7.12
CA ASP A 86 -3.69 17.41 6.75
C ASP A 86 -4.42 18.78 6.87
N ASP A 87 -3.88 19.72 7.67
CA ASP A 87 -4.37 21.09 7.85
C ASP A 87 -4.14 22.01 6.61
N GLU A 88 -3.09 21.77 5.81
CA GLU A 88 -2.83 22.58 4.61
C GLU A 88 -3.71 22.21 3.41
N ILE A 89 -4.21 20.96 3.30
CA ILE A 89 -5.12 20.57 2.20
C ILE A 89 -6.48 21.29 2.34
N LYS A 90 -6.92 21.57 3.58
CA LYS A 90 -8.15 22.32 3.85
C LYS A 90 -7.94 23.83 3.66
N TYR A 91 -6.74 24.35 3.93
CA TYR A 91 -6.40 25.77 3.84
C TYR A 91 -5.97 26.23 2.43
N ASN A 92 -5.41 25.35 1.60
CA ASN A 92 -4.76 25.73 0.34
C ASN A 92 -5.67 25.58 -0.91
N ARG A 93 -6.90 26.10 -0.85
CA ARG A 93 -7.67 26.42 -2.08
C ARG A 93 -7.09 27.63 -2.83
N GLY A 94 -6.06 28.28 -2.29
CA GLY A 94 -5.72 29.65 -2.64
C GLY A 94 -4.35 29.94 -3.27
N ARG A 95 -3.32 29.07 -3.28
CA ARG A 95 -1.99 29.53 -3.77
C ARG A 95 -1.25 28.67 -4.81
N LYS A 96 -0.95 29.39 -5.90
CA LYS A 96 -0.03 29.26 -7.04
C LYS A 96 0.29 27.86 -7.58
N ARG A 97 -0.29 27.57 -8.75
CA ARG A 97 -0.05 26.39 -9.59
C ARG A 97 1.34 26.45 -10.21
N ILE A 98 2.26 25.59 -9.77
CA ILE A 98 3.54 25.38 -10.46
C ILE A 98 3.26 24.40 -11.61
N PHE A 99 3.05 24.94 -12.80
CA PHE A 99 2.73 24.19 -14.02
C PHE A 99 3.99 23.57 -14.63
N THR A 100 4.42 22.42 -14.12
CA THR A 100 5.41 21.57 -14.80
C THR A 100 4.71 20.46 -15.58
N ARG A 101 5.30 19.99 -16.70
CA ARG A 101 4.74 18.91 -17.54
C ARG A 101 4.47 17.64 -16.73
N LYS A 102 5.36 17.29 -15.80
CA LYS A 102 5.21 16.17 -14.85
C LYS A 102 4.01 16.38 -13.91
N ASN A 103 3.82 17.58 -13.35
CA ASN A 103 2.63 17.90 -12.54
C ASN A 103 1.33 17.80 -13.35
N ARG A 104 1.34 18.22 -14.61
CA ARG A 104 0.16 18.17 -15.47
C ARG A 104 -0.25 16.72 -15.78
N LEU A 105 0.71 15.81 -15.97
CA LEU A 105 0.45 14.37 -16.13
C LEU A 105 -0.12 13.73 -14.86
N ILE A 106 0.49 14.01 -13.69
CA ILE A 106 0.00 13.52 -12.40
C ILE A 106 -1.43 14.02 -12.12
N ILE A 107 -1.72 15.29 -12.41
CA ILE A 107 -3.06 15.88 -12.25
C ILE A 107 -4.05 15.27 -13.25
N LYS A 108 -3.63 14.94 -14.48
CA LYS A 108 -4.48 14.29 -15.49
C LYS A 108 -4.84 12.87 -15.06
N ILE A 109 -3.86 12.06 -14.65
CA ILE A 109 -4.08 10.71 -14.12
C ILE A 109 -4.99 10.77 -12.88
N ARG A 110 -4.74 11.72 -11.96
CA ARG A 110 -5.58 11.94 -10.77
C ARG A 110 -7.02 12.31 -11.12
N ARG A 111 -7.25 13.14 -12.15
CA ARG A 111 -8.59 13.55 -12.60
C ARG A 111 -9.33 12.43 -13.33
N THR A 112 -8.62 11.58 -14.06
CA THR A 112 -9.24 10.54 -14.90
C THR A 112 -9.49 9.22 -14.16
N TYR A 113 -8.62 8.81 -13.23
CA TYR A 113 -8.72 7.49 -12.58
C TYR A 113 -9.09 7.52 -11.08
N GLY A 114 -9.01 8.68 -10.42
CA GLY A 114 -9.51 8.88 -9.05
C GLY A 114 -8.94 7.92 -7.98
N LEU A 115 -9.64 7.85 -6.83
CA LEU A 115 -9.37 6.91 -5.72
C LEU A 115 -9.38 5.44 -6.16
N PRO A 116 -10.34 4.97 -6.99
CA PRO A 116 -10.41 3.56 -7.38
C PRO A 116 -9.23 3.12 -8.23
N GLY A 117 -8.75 3.96 -9.15
CA GLY A 117 -7.63 3.60 -10.02
C GLY A 117 -6.32 3.37 -9.25
N ILE A 118 -6.03 4.17 -8.22
CA ILE A 118 -4.84 3.95 -7.38
C ILE A 118 -5.00 2.69 -6.52
N ILE A 119 -6.20 2.42 -6.02
CA ILE A 119 -6.50 1.26 -5.16
C ILE A 119 -6.52 -0.06 -5.95
N ILE A 120 -7.00 -0.06 -7.19
CA ILE A 120 -7.01 -1.23 -8.06
C ILE A 120 -5.59 -1.53 -8.56
N LEU A 121 -4.78 -0.50 -8.84
CA LEU A 121 -3.43 -0.66 -9.36
C LEU A 121 -2.40 -1.02 -8.26
N THR A 122 -2.72 -0.81 -6.99
CA THR A 122 -1.75 -0.95 -5.89
C THR A 122 -1.31 -2.38 -5.60
N PRO A 123 -2.19 -3.40 -5.54
CA PRO A 123 -1.72 -4.77 -5.25
C PRO A 123 -0.83 -5.37 -6.34
N VAL A 124 -0.95 -4.88 -7.58
CA VAL A 124 -0.19 -5.37 -8.74
C VAL A 124 1.05 -4.54 -9.04
N LEU A 125 1.02 -3.22 -8.86
CA LEU A 125 2.07 -2.34 -9.41
C LEU A 125 2.92 -1.65 -8.34
N LEU A 126 2.41 -1.52 -7.11
CA LEU A 126 3.06 -0.81 -6.01
C LEU A 126 2.81 -1.58 -4.72
N SER A 127 3.63 -2.62 -4.48
CA SER A 127 3.76 -3.41 -3.25
C SER A 127 3.01 -2.83 -2.04
N ILE A 128 2.27 -3.67 -1.29
CA ILE A 128 1.43 -3.26 -0.13
C ILE A 128 2.04 -2.13 0.73
N PRO A 129 3.34 -2.14 1.09
CA PRO A 129 3.94 -1.03 1.84
C PRO A 129 3.83 0.33 1.12
N ILE A 130 4.25 0.37 -0.15
CA ILE A 130 4.28 1.59 -0.96
C ILE A 130 2.84 2.01 -1.29
N GLY A 131 1.99 1.06 -1.68
CA GLY A 131 0.60 1.33 -2.01
C GLY A 131 -0.18 1.92 -0.83
N THR A 132 -0.03 1.34 0.34
CA THR A 132 -0.68 1.81 1.58
C THR A 132 -0.15 3.18 2.00
N PHE A 133 1.16 3.39 1.92
CA PHE A 133 1.77 4.68 2.19
C PHE A 133 1.25 5.77 1.25
N LEU A 134 1.16 5.46 -0.04
CA LEU A 134 0.68 6.36 -1.08
C LEU A 134 -0.82 6.67 -0.92
N ALA A 135 -1.62 5.64 -0.62
CA ALA A 135 -3.05 5.76 -0.35
C ALA A 135 -3.32 6.67 0.86
N ILE A 136 -2.57 6.51 1.96
CA ILE A 136 -2.67 7.41 3.11
C ILE A 136 -2.22 8.82 2.71
N LYS A 137 -1.10 8.96 2.00
CA LYS A 137 -0.59 10.27 1.57
C LYS A 137 -1.61 11.07 0.74
N TYR A 138 -2.31 10.43 -0.19
CA TYR A 138 -3.23 11.12 -1.09
C TYR A 138 -4.68 11.17 -0.60
N TYR A 139 -5.10 10.21 0.22
CA TYR A 139 -6.49 10.02 0.61
C TYR A 139 -6.70 9.87 2.12
N SER A 140 -5.77 10.36 2.94
CA SER A 140 -5.82 10.42 4.42
C SER A 140 -7.20 10.81 4.98
N SER A 141 -7.90 11.73 4.32
CA SER A 141 -9.21 12.27 4.74
C SER A 141 -10.39 11.29 4.59
N ARG A 142 -10.25 10.17 3.87
CA ARG A 142 -11.33 9.18 3.69
C ARG A 142 -11.37 8.20 4.86
N LYS A 143 -12.47 8.20 5.63
CA LYS A 143 -12.69 7.28 6.77
C LYS A 143 -12.63 5.80 6.37
N ASN A 144 -13.09 5.47 5.15
CA ASN A 144 -13.19 4.09 4.66
C ASN A 144 -11.95 3.64 3.87
N LEU A 145 -10.84 4.37 3.91
CA LEU A 145 -9.63 4.07 3.12
C LEU A 145 -9.10 2.66 3.40
N LEU A 146 -9.08 2.25 4.67
CA LEU A 146 -8.63 0.92 5.07
C LEU A 146 -9.51 -0.18 4.44
N ALA A 147 -10.83 -0.02 4.49
CA ALA A 147 -11.77 -0.97 3.90
C ALA A 147 -11.56 -1.12 2.38
N TRP A 148 -11.31 -0.02 1.67
CA TRP A 148 -11.01 -0.07 0.24
C TRP A 148 -9.68 -0.79 -0.07
N LEU A 149 -8.64 -0.60 0.75
CA LEU A 149 -7.37 -1.31 0.60
C LEU A 149 -7.54 -2.81 0.86
N SER A 150 -8.27 -3.17 1.92
CA SER A 150 -8.58 -4.57 2.25
C SER A 150 -9.40 -5.25 1.16
N LEU A 151 -10.41 -4.57 0.62
CA LEU A 151 -11.24 -5.10 -0.48
C LEU A 151 -10.40 -5.35 -1.74
N SER A 152 -9.47 -4.44 -2.05
CA SER A 152 -8.56 -4.60 -3.17
C SER A 152 -7.65 -5.83 -2.99
N VAL A 153 -7.11 -6.03 -1.78
CA VAL A 153 -6.30 -7.23 -1.47
C VAL A 153 -7.11 -8.52 -1.63
N ILE A 154 -8.35 -8.56 -1.15
CA ILE A 154 -9.20 -9.75 -1.29
C ILE A 154 -9.48 -10.05 -2.77
N ALA A 155 -9.84 -9.03 -3.54
CA ALA A 155 -10.11 -9.19 -4.97
C ALA A 155 -8.87 -9.70 -5.72
N TRP A 156 -7.69 -9.14 -5.43
CA TRP A 156 -6.45 -9.57 -6.07
C TRP A 156 -5.93 -10.91 -5.55
N ALA A 157 -6.17 -11.28 -4.29
CA ALA A 157 -5.85 -12.61 -3.77
C ALA A 157 -6.55 -13.68 -4.61
N LEU A 158 -7.87 -13.50 -4.83
CA LEU A 158 -8.67 -14.39 -5.66
C LEU A 158 -8.10 -14.49 -7.08
N VAL A 159 -7.84 -13.35 -7.73
CA VAL A 159 -7.31 -13.32 -9.11
C VAL A 159 -5.93 -13.98 -9.20
N LEU A 160 -5.02 -13.71 -8.26
CA LEU A 160 -3.67 -14.27 -8.30
C LEU A 160 -3.66 -15.76 -8.01
N THR A 161 -4.45 -16.22 -7.03
CA THR A 161 -4.53 -17.64 -6.72
C THR A 161 -5.19 -18.42 -7.86
N THR A 162 -6.24 -17.88 -8.51
CA THR A 162 -6.84 -18.56 -9.67
C THR A 162 -5.90 -18.59 -10.87
N VAL A 163 -5.19 -17.50 -11.16
CA VAL A 163 -4.21 -17.47 -12.25
C VAL A 163 -3.10 -18.50 -11.98
N VAL A 164 -2.54 -18.54 -10.78
CA VAL A 164 -1.45 -19.49 -10.44
C VAL A 164 -1.92 -20.95 -10.46
N GLU A 165 -3.16 -21.25 -10.09
CA GLU A 165 -3.68 -22.62 -10.15
C GLU A 165 -3.95 -23.09 -11.59
N LEU A 166 -4.28 -22.16 -12.48
CA LEU A 166 -4.59 -22.45 -13.89
C LEU A 166 -3.34 -22.64 -14.77
N PHE A 167 -2.16 -22.20 -14.34
CA PHE A 167 -0.91 -22.24 -15.09
C PHE A 167 0.16 -23.08 -14.39
#